data_AF-A0A855FN85-F1
#
_entry.id   AF-A0A855FN85-F1
#
_cell.length_a   1.000
_cell.length_b   1.000
_cell.length_c   1.000
_cell.angle_alpha   90.00
_cell.angle_beta   90.00
_cell.angle_gamma   90.00
#
_symmetry.space_group_name_H-M   'P 1'
#
loop_
_entity.id
_entity.type
_entity.pdbx_description
1 polymer ?
#
loop_
_entity_poly.entity_id
_entity_poly.type
_entity_poly.pdbx_seq_one_letter_code
_entity_poly.pdbx_strand_id
1 'polypeptide(L)'
;MAVINLYALLKIELSATDDEIRSALKKAADEQLLEWEKWQTCRKVLLNPDLRARYNAKLLAENPQLGQKVIPLSLKPVEARIKKCEESRVYNEQDYQPIYSFTIKIPFLALKRKLTPMFNPDTYEFKIAYTGFSIVPLFILFFTPLLVKDVRGSVYWFILYLIISCLGDLIDSPILGILLYIALMCFCYCNQYTKYLLKQGFKFCGTQKQNSRAAKILKMELNSANTVNNVKVNQIKVGFFENLFRLFVLFPIAIILLTIGKNLVRFFLG
;
A
#
# COMPACT_ATOMS: atom_id res chain seq x y z
N MET A 1 37.69 18.05 17.86
CA MET A 1 37.49 16.59 17.95
C MET A 1 37.54 16.06 16.54
N ALA A 2 38.39 15.07 16.24
CA ALA A 2 38.49 14.52 14.88
C ALA A 2 37.16 13.89 14.46
N VAL A 3 36.65 14.20 13.26
CA VAL A 3 35.44 13.57 12.75
C VAL A 3 35.70 12.09 12.52
N ILE A 4 35.02 11.25 13.31
CA ILE A 4 35.09 9.78 13.19
C ILE A 4 34.58 9.40 11.80
N ASN A 5 35.40 8.69 11.01
CA ASN A 5 35.04 8.25 9.68
C ASN A 5 34.04 7.07 9.74
N LEU A 6 32.76 7.38 9.51
CA LEU A 6 31.66 6.40 9.56
C LEU A 6 31.77 5.33 8.45
N TYR A 7 32.39 5.66 7.32
CA TYR A 7 32.62 4.71 6.22
C TYR A 7 33.68 3.68 6.57
N ALA A 8 34.74 4.10 7.26
CA ALA A 8 35.78 3.19 7.74
C ALA A 8 35.24 2.19 8.78
N LEU A 9 34.30 2.63 9.63
CA LEU A 9 33.64 1.75 10.60
C LEU A 9 32.87 0.61 9.92
N LEU A 10 32.23 0.89 8.79
CA LEU A 10 31.48 -0.11 8.02
C LEU A 10 32.34 -0.84 6.97
N LYS A 11 33.63 -0.49 6.85
CA LYS A 11 34.56 -0.97 5.81
C LYS A 11 34.06 -0.72 4.39
N ILE A 12 33.49 0.46 4.15
CA ILE A 12 32.91 0.88 2.87
C ILE A 12 33.68 2.09 2.31
N GLU A 13 33.69 2.25 0.99
CA GLU A 13 34.24 3.44 0.32
C GLU A 13 33.29 4.65 0.36
N LEU A 14 33.84 5.86 0.22
CA LEU A 14 33.06 7.11 0.24
C LEU A 14 32.07 7.22 -0.93
N SER A 15 32.40 6.56 -2.05
CA SER A 15 31.64 6.44 -3.29
C SER A 15 30.49 5.44 -3.23
N ALA A 16 30.36 4.67 -2.14
CA ALA A 16 29.43 3.56 -2.09
C ALA A 16 27.98 3.98 -2.29
N THR A 17 27.25 3.13 -2.99
CA THR A 17 25.83 3.33 -3.27
C THR A 17 25.00 3.14 -1.99
N ASP A 18 23.79 3.69 -1.98
CA ASP A 18 22.90 3.59 -0.81
C ASP A 18 22.56 2.13 -0.46
N ASP A 19 22.56 1.24 -1.45
CA ASP A 19 22.31 -0.19 -1.25
C ASP A 19 23.54 -0.93 -0.66
N GLU A 20 24.75 -0.52 -1.01
CA GLU A 20 26.00 -1.01 -0.38
C GLU A 20 26.08 -0.58 1.09
N ILE A 21 25.67 0.65 1.40
CA ILE A 21 25.60 1.15 2.78
C ILE A 21 24.58 0.35 3.60
N ARG A 22 23.41 0.04 3.02
CA ARG A 22 22.38 -0.77 3.69
C ARG A 22 22.84 -2.20 3.93
N SER A 23 23.47 -2.83 2.95
CA SER A 23 23.95 -4.21 3.08
C SER A 23 25.05 -4.32 4.13
N ALA A 24 25.97 -3.35 4.17
CA ALA A 24 27.02 -3.29 5.18
C ALA A 24 26.50 -2.96 6.59
N LEU A 25 25.48 -2.09 6.73
CA LEU A 25 24.81 -1.86 8.00
C LEU A 25 24.11 -3.11 8.53
N LYS A 26 23.49 -3.88 7.63
CA LYS A 26 22.86 -5.16 7.97
C LYS A 26 23.92 -6.17 8.42
N LYS A 27 25.00 -6.33 7.64
CA LYS A 27 26.13 -7.20 7.99
C LYS A 27 26.76 -6.82 9.34
N ALA A 28 26.97 -5.54 9.59
CA ALA A 28 27.53 -5.05 10.85
C ALA A 28 26.62 -5.30 12.06
N ALA A 29 25.29 -5.31 11.86
CA ALA A 29 24.33 -5.65 12.90
C ALA A 29 24.28 -7.17 13.16
N ASP A 30 24.28 -7.97 12.09
CA ASP A 30 24.23 -9.43 12.17
C ASP A 30 25.51 -10.01 12.80
N GLU A 31 26.67 -9.43 12.49
CA GLU A 31 27.98 -9.86 13.01
C GLU A 31 28.40 -9.14 14.31
N GLN A 32 27.54 -8.26 14.88
CA GLN A 32 27.82 -7.43 16.06
C GLN A 32 29.18 -6.69 16.01
N LEU A 33 29.60 -6.26 14.83
CA LEU A 33 30.92 -5.64 14.61
C LEU A 33 31.03 -4.23 15.21
N LEU A 34 29.89 -3.60 15.52
CA LEU A 34 29.81 -2.24 16.04
C LEU A 34 28.96 -2.15 17.30
N GLU A 35 29.40 -1.26 18.18
CA GLU A 35 28.62 -0.77 19.32
C GLU A 35 27.35 -0.05 18.83
N TRP A 36 26.22 -0.32 19.50
CA TRP A 36 24.89 0.08 19.06
C TRP A 36 24.75 1.59 18.79
N GLU A 37 25.35 2.44 19.63
CA GLU A 37 25.30 3.89 19.48
C GLU A 37 26.01 4.37 18.20
N LYS A 38 27.13 3.76 17.85
CA LYS A 38 27.89 4.06 16.63
C LYS A 38 27.13 3.56 15.40
N TRP A 39 26.47 2.40 15.50
CA TRP A 39 25.63 1.87 14.42
C TRP A 39 24.42 2.77 14.14
N GLN A 40 23.72 3.26 15.18
CA GLN A 40 22.61 4.21 15.03
C GLN A 40 23.06 5.51 14.35
N THR A 41 24.25 6.00 14.72
CA THR A 41 24.85 7.19 14.11
C THR A 41 25.14 6.96 12.62
N CYS A 42 25.73 5.82 12.25
CA CYS A 42 25.94 5.44 10.85
C CYS A 42 24.62 5.41 10.08
N ARG A 43 23.58 4.78 10.64
CA ARG A 43 22.25 4.70 10.00
C ARG A 43 21.62 6.08 9.81
N LYS A 44 21.70 6.96 10.79
CA LYS A 44 21.06 8.28 10.72
C LYS A 44 21.75 9.21 9.72
N VAL A 45 23.09 9.17 9.68
CA VAL A 45 23.89 10.10 8.87
C VAL A 45 24.09 9.58 7.44
N LEU A 46 24.38 8.30 7.25
CA LEU A 46 24.71 7.74 5.92
C LEU A 46 23.48 7.40 5.08
N LEU A 47 22.33 7.10 5.70
CA LEU A 47 21.11 6.72 4.99
C LEU A 47 20.27 7.92 4.53
N ASN A 48 20.56 9.11 5.05
CA ASN A 48 19.88 10.34 4.66
C ASN A 48 20.81 11.16 3.72
N PRO A 49 20.44 11.37 2.45
CA PRO A 49 21.32 11.99 1.46
C PRO A 49 21.74 13.43 1.84
N ASP A 50 20.85 14.20 2.48
CA ASP A 50 21.13 15.58 2.89
C ASP A 50 22.16 15.64 4.02
N LEU A 51 22.06 14.73 4.98
CA LEU A 51 23.01 14.62 6.09
C LEU A 51 24.33 14.01 5.63
N ARG A 52 24.27 13.02 4.72
CA ARG A 52 25.43 12.39 4.10
C ARG A 52 26.25 13.41 3.32
N ALA A 53 25.64 14.28 2.53
CA ALA A 53 26.34 15.32 1.78
C ALA A 53 27.04 16.32 2.71
N ARG A 54 26.36 16.78 3.76
CA ARG A 54 26.94 17.69 4.78
C ARG A 54 28.08 17.04 5.56
N TYR A 55 27.94 15.76 5.88
CA TYR A 55 28.96 14.98 6.58
C TYR A 55 30.17 14.71 5.67
N ASN A 56 29.96 14.34 4.41
CA ASN A 56 31.02 14.14 3.42
C ASN A 56 31.81 15.43 3.18
N ALA A 57 31.13 16.58 3.10
CA ALA A 57 31.79 17.87 2.98
C ALA A 57 32.70 18.18 4.19
N LYS A 58 32.26 17.87 5.40
CA LYS A 58 33.09 18.00 6.62
C LYS A 58 34.26 17.01 6.63
N LEU A 59 34.02 15.75 6.26
CA LEU A 59 35.03 14.70 6.24
C LEU A 59 36.13 14.98 5.20
N LEU A 60 35.77 15.51 4.03
CA LEU A 60 36.71 15.91 2.98
C LEU A 60 37.50 17.17 3.35
N ALA A 61 36.89 18.10 4.09
CA ALA A 61 37.59 19.28 4.61
C ALA A 61 38.66 18.90 5.65
N GLU A 62 38.41 17.86 6.46
CA GLU A 62 39.37 17.37 7.46
C GLU A 62 40.38 16.36 6.90
N ASN A 63 40.03 15.59 5.86
CA ASN A 63 40.88 14.56 5.26
C ASN A 63 40.91 14.68 3.72
N PRO A 64 41.65 15.67 3.16
CA PRO A 64 41.70 15.91 1.72
C PRO A 64 42.31 14.76 0.90
N GLN A 65 42.99 13.79 1.55
CA GLN A 65 43.54 12.60 0.88
C GLN A 65 42.46 11.60 0.41
N LEU A 66 41.24 11.65 0.96
CA LEU A 66 40.14 10.74 0.58
C LEU A 66 39.50 11.09 -0.78
N GLY A 67 39.73 12.30 -1.29
CA GLY A 67 39.18 12.77 -2.57
C GLY A 67 40.00 12.39 -3.81
N GLN A 68 41.22 11.85 -3.66
CA GLN A 68 42.14 11.64 -4.78
C GLN A 68 41.90 10.37 -5.61
N LYS A 69 40.94 9.52 -5.26
CA LYS A 69 40.65 8.28 -6.01
C LYS A 69 39.52 8.38 -7.05
N VAL A 70 38.94 9.56 -7.27
CA VAL A 70 37.80 9.72 -8.22
C VAL A 70 37.97 10.95 -9.12
N ILE A 71 38.65 10.80 -10.25
CA ILE A 71 38.56 11.65 -11.48
C ILE A 71 38.91 10.72 -12.67
N PRO A 72 38.34 10.80 -13.91
CA PRO A 72 37.56 11.88 -14.57
C PRO A 72 36.18 11.40 -15.11
N LEU A 73 35.20 12.26 -15.47
CA LEU A 73 35.26 13.20 -16.59
C LEU A 73 34.22 14.33 -16.47
N SER A 74 34.73 15.56 -16.55
CA SER A 74 34.10 16.83 -16.98
C SER A 74 32.61 16.86 -17.34
N LEU A 75 31.83 17.65 -16.60
CA LEU A 75 30.74 18.46 -17.15
C LEU A 75 30.75 19.84 -16.46
N LYS A 76 30.93 20.89 -17.27
CA LYS A 76 30.82 22.31 -16.89
C LYS A 76 29.41 22.65 -16.38
N PRO A 77 29.26 23.72 -15.57
CA PRO A 77 28.06 23.98 -14.79
C PRO A 77 26.96 24.61 -15.66
N VAL A 78 25.71 24.22 -15.43
CA VAL A 78 24.52 24.96 -15.91
C VAL A 78 23.64 25.28 -14.72
N GLU A 79 24.03 26.33 -14.01
CA GLU A 79 23.08 27.22 -13.37
C GLU A 79 22.31 27.94 -14.47
N ALA A 80 21.03 27.61 -14.63
CA ALA A 80 19.94 28.52 -14.99
C ALA A 80 18.74 27.70 -15.47
N ARG A 81 17.77 27.49 -14.57
CA ARG A 81 16.31 27.62 -14.77
C ARG A 81 15.57 26.89 -13.65
N ILE A 82 15.61 27.49 -12.47
CA ILE A 82 14.42 27.51 -11.64
C ILE A 82 13.41 28.41 -12.38
N LYS A 83 12.18 27.91 -12.55
CA LYS A 83 11.02 28.46 -13.26
C LYS A 83 10.94 28.09 -14.76
N LYS A 84 10.14 27.06 -15.07
CA LYS A 84 8.77 27.21 -15.57
C LYS A 84 8.13 25.82 -15.81
N CYS A 85 6.87 25.69 -15.36
CA CYS A 85 5.88 24.69 -15.73
C CYS A 85 6.13 23.21 -15.44
N GLU A 86 5.21 22.66 -14.63
CA GLU A 86 4.69 21.30 -14.75
C GLU A 86 4.61 20.89 -16.23
N GLU A 87 5.44 19.94 -16.62
CA GLU A 87 5.27 19.21 -17.86
C GLU A 87 5.48 17.73 -17.57
N SER A 88 4.36 17.03 -17.69
CA SER A 88 4.16 15.59 -17.69
C SER A 88 5.40 14.81 -18.15
N ARG A 89 6.23 14.35 -17.21
CA ARG A 89 7.20 13.30 -17.54
C ARG A 89 6.43 12.01 -17.74
N VAL A 90 6.14 11.71 -19.00
CA VAL A 90 5.92 10.35 -19.47
C VAL A 90 7.20 9.59 -19.13
N TYR A 91 7.16 8.80 -18.07
CA TYR A 91 8.24 7.89 -17.73
C TYR A 91 8.26 6.80 -18.78
N ASN A 92 9.32 6.75 -19.60
CA ASN A 92 9.60 5.59 -20.45
C ASN A 92 9.77 4.37 -19.54
N GLU A 93 8.93 3.34 -19.72
CA GLU A 93 8.94 2.08 -18.94
C GLU A 93 10.28 1.31 -19.04
N GLN A 94 11.18 1.72 -19.94
CA GLN A 94 12.43 1.03 -20.25
C GLN A 94 13.58 1.31 -19.26
N ASP A 95 13.55 2.42 -18.50
CA ASP A 95 14.57 2.77 -17.49
C ASP A 95 14.13 2.47 -16.04
N TYR A 96 13.03 1.72 -15.88
CA TYR A 96 12.42 1.48 -14.59
C TYR A 96 13.03 0.27 -13.87
N GLN A 97 13.84 0.52 -12.83
CA GLN A 97 14.31 -0.49 -11.89
C GLN A 97 13.41 -0.51 -10.64
N PRO A 98 12.49 -1.48 -10.49
CA PRO A 98 11.66 -1.60 -9.31
C PRO A 98 12.48 -2.02 -8.09
N ILE A 99 12.32 -1.31 -6.97
CA ILE A 99 12.97 -1.65 -5.69
C ILE A 99 12.30 -2.88 -5.07
N TYR A 100 11.01 -3.09 -5.35
CA TYR A 100 10.23 -4.20 -4.82
C TYR A 100 9.43 -4.90 -5.91
N SER A 101 9.38 -6.22 -5.88
CA SER A 101 8.52 -7.02 -6.77
C SER A 101 7.59 -7.90 -5.95
N PHE A 102 6.30 -7.87 -6.26
CA PHE A 102 5.30 -8.66 -5.56
C PHE A 102 4.38 -9.41 -6.51
N THR A 103 3.98 -10.59 -6.10
CA THR A 103 3.07 -11.46 -6.86
C THR A 103 1.69 -11.46 -6.21
N ILE A 104 0.68 -11.03 -6.96
CA ILE A 104 -0.70 -10.95 -6.50
C ILE A 104 -1.52 -12.07 -7.07
N LYS A 105 -2.21 -12.81 -6.21
CA LYS A 105 -3.34 -13.67 -6.58
C LYS A 105 -4.59 -12.82 -6.74
N ILE A 106 -5.03 -12.55 -7.97
CA ILE A 106 -6.27 -11.79 -8.22
C ILE A 106 -7.46 -12.65 -7.78
N PRO A 107 -8.26 -12.24 -6.77
CA PRO A 107 -9.48 -12.96 -6.45
C PRO A 107 -10.48 -12.82 -7.59
N PHE A 108 -11.17 -13.90 -7.95
CA PHE A 108 -12.16 -13.98 -9.05
C PHE A 108 -13.16 -12.82 -9.06
N LEU A 109 -13.49 -12.32 -7.87
CA LEU A 109 -14.45 -11.24 -7.63
C LEU A 109 -13.96 -9.85 -8.05
N ALA A 110 -12.67 -9.70 -8.32
CA ALA A 110 -12.16 -8.58 -9.07
C ALA A 110 -12.55 -8.78 -10.54
N LEU A 111 -13.78 -8.40 -10.92
CA LEU A 111 -14.10 -8.08 -12.31
C LEU A 111 -12.91 -7.27 -12.84
N LYS A 112 -12.17 -7.83 -13.81
CA LYS A 112 -10.78 -7.50 -14.23
C LYS A 112 -10.45 -6.00 -14.41
N ARG A 113 -11.44 -5.12 -14.36
CA ARG A 113 -11.40 -3.71 -14.73
C ARG A 113 -11.52 -2.72 -13.56
N LYS A 114 -11.47 -3.13 -12.29
CA LYS A 114 -11.56 -2.17 -11.15
C LYS A 114 -10.57 -2.40 -10.00
N LEU A 115 -9.61 -3.29 -10.23
CA LEU A 115 -8.54 -3.59 -9.30
C LEU A 115 -7.42 -2.55 -9.41
N THR A 116 -6.97 -2.06 -8.26
CA THR A 116 -5.79 -1.19 -8.16
C THR A 116 -4.91 -1.69 -7.02
N PRO A 117 -3.65 -2.09 -7.29
CA PRO A 117 -2.75 -2.52 -6.24
C PRO A 117 -2.33 -1.35 -5.35
N MET A 118 -2.15 -1.62 -4.06
CA MET A 118 -1.72 -0.65 -3.07
C MET A 118 -0.60 -1.21 -2.19
N PHE A 119 0.33 -0.35 -1.83
CA PHE A 119 1.48 -0.67 -1.01
C PHE A 119 1.63 0.34 0.11
N ASN A 120 1.93 -0.12 1.32
CA ASN A 120 2.25 0.74 2.46
C ASN A 120 3.78 0.78 2.64
N PRO A 121 4.44 1.92 2.41
CA PRO A 121 5.89 2.06 2.59
C PRO A 121 6.38 1.89 4.02
N ASP A 122 5.53 2.17 5.02
CA ASP A 122 5.91 2.16 6.43
C ASP A 122 5.82 0.75 7.02
N THR A 123 4.81 -0.02 6.62
CA THR A 123 4.59 -1.40 7.11
C THR A 123 5.08 -2.47 6.16
N TYR A 124 5.45 -2.10 4.93
CA TYR A 124 5.76 -3.02 3.82
C TYR A 124 4.60 -3.98 3.48
N GLU A 125 3.38 -3.65 3.89
CA GLU A 125 2.21 -4.44 3.58
C GLU A 125 1.69 -4.14 2.17
N PHE A 126 1.20 -5.19 1.53
CA PHE A 126 0.59 -5.10 0.22
C PHE A 126 -0.90 -5.47 0.29
N LYS A 127 -1.75 -4.62 -0.30
CA LYS A 127 -3.20 -4.85 -0.38
C LYS A 127 -3.74 -4.50 -1.76
N ILE A 128 -4.91 -5.05 -2.05
CA ILE A 128 -5.64 -4.76 -3.29
C ILE A 128 -6.77 -3.81 -2.95
N ALA A 129 -6.85 -2.68 -3.65
CA ALA A 129 -8.00 -1.80 -3.64
C ALA A 129 -9.02 -2.15 -4.73
N TYR A 130 -10.26 -1.82 -4.43
CA TYR A 130 -11.42 -2.03 -5.29
C TYR A 130 -12.18 -0.73 -5.38
N THR A 131 -12.47 -0.25 -6.58
CA THR A 131 -13.18 1.02 -6.76
C THR A 131 -14.45 0.82 -7.57
N GLY A 132 -15.49 1.60 -7.26
CA GLY A 132 -16.75 1.64 -7.98
C GLY A 132 -17.72 0.51 -7.63
N PHE A 133 -18.74 0.36 -8.48
CA PHE A 133 -19.81 -0.62 -8.30
C PHE A 133 -19.31 -2.07 -8.32
N SER A 134 -19.84 -2.88 -7.40
CA SER A 134 -19.56 -4.32 -7.27
C SER A 134 -20.87 -5.09 -7.14
N ILE A 135 -21.06 -6.14 -7.96
CA ILE A 135 -22.23 -7.04 -7.86
C ILE A 135 -22.06 -8.13 -6.79
N VAL A 136 -20.86 -8.25 -6.23
CA VAL A 136 -20.52 -9.30 -5.25
C VAL A 136 -21.50 -9.36 -4.07
N PRO A 137 -21.93 -8.23 -3.48
CA PRO A 137 -22.85 -8.25 -2.35
C PRO A 137 -24.20 -8.92 -2.65
N LEU A 138 -24.61 -9.04 -3.91
CA LEU A 138 -25.84 -9.77 -4.27
C LEU A 138 -25.77 -11.26 -3.89
N PHE A 139 -24.57 -11.85 -3.93
CA PHE A 139 -24.39 -13.29 -3.70
C PHE A 139 -23.95 -13.62 -2.27
N ILE A 140 -23.26 -12.68 -1.60
CA ILE A 140 -22.54 -12.96 -0.34
C ILE A 140 -22.90 -11.97 0.77
N LEU A 141 -23.76 -10.98 0.50
CA LEU A 141 -24.19 -9.95 1.46
C LEU A 141 -23.00 -9.38 2.27
N PHE A 142 -23.11 -9.36 3.61
CA PHE A 142 -22.15 -8.80 4.56
C PHE A 142 -20.83 -9.56 4.67
N PHE A 143 -20.69 -10.72 4.02
CA PHE A 143 -19.42 -11.44 3.90
C PHE A 143 -18.54 -10.97 2.74
N THR A 144 -19.06 -10.08 1.88
CA THR A 144 -18.26 -9.46 0.82
C THR A 144 -16.87 -8.96 1.30
N PRO A 145 -16.74 -8.33 2.49
CA PRO A 145 -15.44 -7.90 3.00
C PRO A 145 -14.48 -9.05 3.36
N LEU A 146 -14.97 -10.23 3.77
CA LEU A 146 -14.11 -11.38 4.05
C LEU A 146 -13.36 -11.89 2.82
N LEU A 147 -13.89 -11.67 1.62
CA LEU A 147 -13.20 -12.06 0.38
C LEU A 147 -11.88 -11.33 0.18
N VAL A 148 -11.76 -10.14 0.77
CA VAL A 148 -10.55 -9.31 0.76
C VAL A 148 -9.83 -9.35 2.11
N LYS A 149 -10.22 -10.28 3.00
CA LYS A 149 -9.73 -10.45 4.37
C LYS A 149 -9.97 -9.23 5.27
N ASP A 150 -11.00 -8.43 4.99
CA ASP A 150 -11.41 -7.31 5.83
C ASP A 150 -12.42 -7.75 6.90
N VAL A 151 -11.89 -8.34 7.98
CA VAL A 151 -12.72 -8.85 9.09
C VAL A 151 -13.50 -7.72 9.78
N ARG A 152 -12.86 -6.55 9.96
CA ARG A 152 -13.49 -5.38 10.60
C ARG A 152 -14.63 -4.85 9.75
N GLY A 153 -14.42 -4.75 8.43
CA GLY A 153 -15.47 -4.39 7.49
C GLY A 153 -16.65 -5.33 7.57
N SER A 154 -16.42 -6.65 7.64
CA SER A 154 -17.51 -7.63 7.74
C SER A 154 -18.36 -7.45 9.00
N VAL A 155 -17.76 -7.17 10.16
CA VAL A 155 -18.52 -6.89 11.38
C VAL A 155 -19.37 -5.61 11.24
N TYR A 156 -18.77 -4.52 10.73
CA TYR A 156 -19.49 -3.27 10.49
C TYR A 156 -20.70 -3.45 9.57
N TRP A 157 -20.52 -4.13 8.44
CA TRP A 157 -21.58 -4.37 7.47
C TRP A 157 -22.63 -5.38 7.94
N PHE A 158 -22.28 -6.28 8.86
CA PHE A 158 -23.24 -7.15 9.53
C PHE A 158 -24.14 -6.37 10.50
N ILE A 159 -23.57 -5.48 11.31
CA ILE A 159 -24.36 -4.61 12.21
C ILE A 159 -25.31 -3.74 11.40
N LEU A 160 -24.83 -3.13 10.30
CA LEU A 160 -25.68 -2.32 9.42
C LEU A 160 -26.81 -3.14 8.78
N TYR A 161 -26.54 -4.41 8.42
CA TYR A 161 -27.57 -5.32 7.93
C TYR A 161 -28.68 -5.53 8.96
N LEU A 162 -28.32 -5.77 10.23
CA LEU A 162 -29.31 -5.96 11.31
C LEU A 162 -30.19 -4.72 11.47
N ILE A 163 -29.58 -3.53 11.51
CA ILE A 163 -30.29 -2.25 11.66
C ILE A 163 -31.28 -2.04 10.50
N ILE A 164 -30.82 -2.18 9.25
CA ILE A 164 -31.67 -1.95 8.07
C ILE A 164 -32.77 -3.01 7.98
N SER A 165 -32.50 -4.25 8.39
CA SER A 165 -33.51 -5.31 8.43
C SER A 165 -34.60 -5.01 9.45
N CYS A 166 -34.24 -4.54 10.66
CA CYS A 166 -35.21 -4.11 11.68
C CYS A 166 -36.05 -2.92 11.20
N LEU A 167 -35.43 -1.95 10.53
CA LEU A 167 -36.16 -0.81 9.95
C LEU A 167 -37.13 -1.27 8.86
N GLY A 168 -36.75 -2.25 8.05
CA GLY A 168 -37.62 -2.87 7.06
C GLY A 168 -38.83 -3.57 7.69
N ASP A 169 -38.62 -4.30 8.78
CA ASP A 169 -39.70 -4.92 9.56
C ASP A 169 -40.65 -3.85 10.16
N LEU A 170 -40.13 -2.72 10.64
CA LEU A 170 -40.93 -1.65 11.26
C LEU A 170 -41.91 -0.96 10.28
N ILE A 171 -41.57 -0.93 8.99
CA ILE A 171 -42.40 -0.33 7.93
C ILE A 171 -43.22 -1.37 7.14
N ASP A 172 -43.36 -2.59 7.68
CA ASP A 172 -44.00 -3.75 7.02
C ASP A 172 -43.43 -4.06 5.62
N SER A 173 -42.14 -3.75 5.41
CA SER A 173 -41.46 -3.97 4.13
C SER A 173 -40.03 -4.56 4.31
N PRO A 174 -39.92 -5.79 4.84
CA PRO A 174 -38.63 -6.43 5.09
C PRO A 174 -37.78 -6.63 3.84
N ILE A 175 -38.42 -6.95 2.72
CA ILE A 175 -37.75 -7.16 1.43
C ILE A 175 -37.09 -5.86 0.95
N LEU A 176 -37.78 -4.72 1.12
CA LEU A 176 -37.25 -3.42 0.73
C LEU A 176 -35.99 -3.06 1.54
N GLY A 177 -35.98 -3.36 2.85
CA GLY A 177 -34.80 -3.17 3.70
C GLY A 177 -33.60 -3.97 3.20
N ILE A 178 -33.78 -5.25 2.89
CA ILE A 178 -32.70 -6.11 2.37
C ILE A 178 -32.19 -5.60 1.02
N LEU A 179 -33.09 -5.21 0.10
CA LEU A 179 -32.71 -4.67 -1.21
C LEU A 179 -31.92 -3.35 -1.07
N LEU A 180 -32.35 -2.46 -0.17
CA LEU A 180 -31.65 -1.22 0.11
C LEU A 180 -30.25 -1.49 0.68
N TYR A 181 -30.13 -2.43 1.61
CA TYR A 181 -28.84 -2.85 2.16
C TYR A 181 -27.89 -3.35 1.07
N ILE A 182 -28.39 -4.25 0.19
CA ILE A 182 -27.59 -4.79 -0.92
C ILE A 182 -27.16 -3.66 -1.86
N ALA A 183 -28.07 -2.75 -2.22
CA ALA A 183 -27.75 -1.60 -3.06
C ALA A 183 -26.65 -0.74 -2.42
N LEU A 184 -26.78 -0.39 -1.14
CA LEU A 184 -25.76 0.37 -0.40
C LEU A 184 -24.39 -0.33 -0.44
N MET A 185 -24.34 -1.63 -0.18
CA MET A 185 -23.12 -2.42 -0.27
C MET A 185 -22.50 -2.37 -1.68
N CYS A 186 -23.30 -2.60 -2.72
CA CYS A 186 -22.85 -2.64 -4.11
C CYS A 186 -22.21 -1.32 -4.56
N PHE A 187 -22.72 -0.17 -4.09
CA PHE A 187 -22.21 1.15 -4.47
C PHE A 187 -21.12 1.69 -3.54
N CYS A 188 -21.19 1.38 -2.23
CA CYS A 188 -20.37 2.07 -1.23
C CYS A 188 -19.17 1.26 -0.75
N TYR A 189 -19.29 -0.06 -0.59
CA TYR A 189 -18.29 -0.85 0.14
C TYR A 189 -16.88 -0.71 -0.44
N CYS A 190 -16.71 -1.00 -1.73
CA CYS A 190 -15.40 -0.96 -2.38
C CYS A 190 -14.73 0.42 -2.26
N ASN A 191 -15.50 1.49 -2.48
CA ASN A 191 -15.01 2.86 -2.36
C ASN A 191 -14.60 3.20 -0.92
N GLN A 192 -15.41 2.81 0.08
CA GLN A 192 -15.10 3.03 1.49
C GLN A 192 -13.87 2.25 1.93
N TYR A 193 -13.78 0.98 1.56
CA TYR A 193 -12.63 0.12 1.84
C TYR A 193 -11.34 0.73 1.29
N THR A 194 -11.35 1.20 0.04
CA THR A 194 -10.16 1.84 -0.55
C THR A 194 -9.79 3.16 0.15
N LYS A 195 -10.77 3.98 0.52
CA LYS A 195 -10.51 5.19 1.32
C LYS A 195 -9.94 4.87 2.70
N TYR A 196 -10.40 3.78 3.32
CA TYR A 196 -9.86 3.31 4.59
C TYR A 196 -8.40 2.86 4.46
N LEU A 197 -8.05 2.15 3.39
CA LEU A 197 -6.65 1.81 3.11
C LEU A 197 -5.76 3.05 2.95
N LEU A 198 -6.23 4.06 2.20
CA LEU A 198 -5.50 5.33 2.05
C LEU A 198 -5.26 6.01 3.41
N LYS A 199 -6.26 6.00 4.31
CA LYS A 199 -6.12 6.53 5.68
C LYS A 199 -5.12 5.75 6.53
N GLN A 200 -4.91 4.47 6.25
CA GLN A 200 -3.92 3.63 6.91
C GLN A 200 -2.49 3.80 6.35
N GLY A 201 -2.27 4.72 5.41
CA GLY A 201 -0.95 4.97 4.80
C GLY A 201 -0.65 4.11 3.56
N PHE A 202 -1.61 3.31 3.08
CA PHE A 202 -1.44 2.63 1.79
C PHE A 202 -1.48 3.65 0.65
N LYS A 203 -0.66 3.41 -0.37
CA LYS A 203 -0.54 4.25 -1.57
C LYS A 203 -0.77 3.40 -2.82
N PHE A 204 -1.34 3.98 -3.86
CA PHE A 204 -1.53 3.32 -5.15
C PHE A 204 -0.20 3.00 -5.82
N CYS A 205 -0.04 1.76 -6.28
CA CYS A 205 1.18 1.31 -6.99
C CYS A 205 0.84 0.55 -8.28
N GLY A 206 -0.34 0.82 -8.86
CA GLY A 206 -0.75 0.23 -10.12
C GLY A 206 -0.18 0.95 -11.33
N THR A 207 -0.58 0.50 -12.51
CA THR A 207 -0.28 1.24 -13.74
C THR A 207 -0.91 2.63 -13.69
N GLN A 208 -0.36 3.59 -14.43
CA GLN A 208 -0.92 4.95 -14.50
C GLN A 208 -2.42 4.95 -14.83
N LYS A 209 -2.85 4.07 -15.75
CA LYS A 209 -4.26 3.86 -16.11
C LYS A 209 -5.10 3.35 -14.93
N GLN A 210 -4.59 2.40 -14.14
CA GLN A 210 -5.29 1.87 -12.96
C GLN A 210 -5.43 2.93 -11.86
N ASN A 211 -4.35 3.66 -11.58
CA ASN A 211 -4.32 4.69 -10.53
C ASN A 211 -5.23 5.85 -10.90
N SER A 212 -5.15 6.34 -12.15
CA SER A 212 -5.98 7.45 -12.64
C SER A 212 -7.47 7.10 -12.60
N ARG A 213 -7.84 5.87 -12.99
CA ARG A 213 -9.22 5.40 -12.89
C ARG A 213 -9.71 5.35 -11.45
N ALA A 214 -8.92 4.81 -10.53
CA ALA A 214 -9.28 4.74 -9.11
C ALA A 214 -9.46 6.14 -8.52
N ALA A 215 -8.53 7.06 -8.81
CA ALA A 215 -8.58 8.45 -8.39
C ALA A 215 -9.85 9.16 -8.89
N LYS A 216 -10.20 8.98 -10.18
CA LYS A 216 -11.43 9.52 -10.76
C LYS A 216 -12.69 9.02 -10.05
N ILE A 217 -12.78 7.72 -9.78
CA ILE A 217 -13.93 7.13 -9.08
C ILE A 217 -14.04 7.63 -7.63
N LEU A 218 -12.90 7.76 -6.96
CA LEU A 218 -12.84 8.21 -5.57
C LEU A 218 -12.93 9.73 -5.42
N LYS A 219 -12.95 10.47 -6.54
CA LYS A 219 -12.95 11.94 -6.60
C LYS A 219 -11.76 12.55 -5.88
N MET A 220 -10.56 12.06 -6.19
CA MET A 220 -9.30 12.56 -5.65
C MET A 220 -8.27 12.77 -6.76
N GLU A 221 -7.29 13.62 -6.50
CA GLU A 221 -6.14 13.82 -7.38
C GLU A 221 -4.99 12.89 -6.99
N LEU A 222 -4.23 12.43 -7.98
CA LEU A 222 -3.03 11.62 -7.72
C LEU A 222 -1.87 12.55 -7.37
N ASN A 223 -1.15 12.22 -6.31
CA ASN A 223 0.04 12.95 -5.85
C ASN A 223 1.05 11.99 -5.20
N SER A 224 2.21 12.53 -4.80
CA SER A 224 3.27 11.75 -4.12
C SER A 224 2.86 11.21 -2.75
N ALA A 225 1.80 11.75 -2.14
CA ALA A 225 1.28 11.27 -0.87
C ALA A 225 0.44 9.99 -1.03
N ASN A 226 -0.26 9.82 -2.16
CA ASN A 226 -1.15 8.69 -2.39
C ASN A 226 -0.71 7.72 -3.49
N THR A 227 0.41 7.98 -4.17
CA THR A 227 0.94 7.14 -5.26
C THR A 227 2.40 6.78 -5.02
N VAL A 228 2.79 5.58 -5.40
CA VAL A 228 4.15 5.04 -5.31
C VAL A 228 4.50 4.40 -6.65
N ASN A 229 5.62 4.83 -7.21
CA ASN A 229 6.05 4.38 -8.53
C ASN A 229 7.13 3.31 -8.49
N ASN A 230 7.79 3.01 -7.36
CA ASN A 230 8.98 2.13 -7.28
C ASN A 230 8.67 0.64 -6.98
N VAL A 231 7.42 0.20 -7.17
CA VAL A 231 6.97 -1.18 -6.93
C VAL A 231 6.51 -1.83 -8.23
N LYS A 232 7.08 -3.00 -8.57
CA LYS A 232 6.59 -3.85 -9.66
C LYS A 232 5.58 -4.87 -9.14
N VAL A 233 4.43 -4.90 -9.79
CA VAL A 233 3.32 -5.78 -9.42
C VAL A 233 3.11 -6.84 -10.50
N ASN A 234 3.44 -8.09 -10.17
CA ASN A 234 3.14 -9.25 -11.00
C ASN A 234 1.76 -9.81 -10.62
N GLN A 235 0.89 -10.00 -11.60
CA GLN A 235 -0.48 -10.49 -11.36
C GLN A 235 -0.62 -11.94 -11.81
N ILE A 236 -0.95 -12.84 -10.88
CA ILE A 236 -1.31 -14.22 -11.14
C ILE A 236 -2.82 -14.37 -11.03
N LYS A 237 -3.43 -14.96 -12.06
CA LYS A 237 -4.85 -15.32 -12.03
C LYS A 237 -5.04 -16.51 -11.10
N VAL A 238 -5.95 -16.39 -10.15
CA VAL A 238 -6.43 -17.53 -9.36
C VAL A 238 -7.41 -18.34 -10.21
N GLY A 239 -7.40 -19.66 -10.06
CA GLY A 239 -8.33 -20.56 -10.72
C GLY A 239 -9.79 -20.28 -10.31
N PHE A 240 -10.71 -20.48 -11.26
CA PHE A 240 -12.15 -20.30 -11.06
C PHE A 240 -12.70 -21.09 -9.86
N PHE A 241 -12.29 -22.36 -9.74
CA PHE A 241 -12.79 -23.29 -8.73
C PHE A 241 -12.43 -22.92 -7.29
N GLU A 242 -11.25 -22.33 -7.04
CA GLU A 242 -10.83 -21.99 -5.67
C GLU A 242 -11.69 -20.89 -5.05
N ASN A 243 -12.15 -19.94 -5.87
CA ASN A 243 -13.04 -18.87 -5.42
C ASN A 243 -14.50 -19.31 -5.37
N LEU A 244 -14.93 -20.20 -6.27
CA LEU A 244 -16.26 -20.81 -6.22
C LEU A 244 -16.44 -21.65 -4.95
N PHE A 245 -15.41 -22.39 -4.55
CA PHE A 245 -15.40 -23.15 -3.30
C PHE A 245 -15.57 -22.25 -2.06
N ARG A 246 -14.83 -21.13 -2.00
CA ARG A 246 -15.00 -20.15 -0.90
C ARG A 246 -16.40 -19.56 -0.85
N LEU A 247 -17.00 -19.28 -2.01
CA LEU A 247 -18.39 -18.84 -2.12
C LEU A 247 -19.35 -19.87 -1.53
N PHE A 248 -19.16 -21.15 -1.89
CA PHE A 248 -19.99 -22.26 -1.44
C PHE A 248 -19.87 -22.53 0.06
N VAL A 249 -18.70 -22.32 0.66
CA VAL A 249 -18.49 -22.47 2.12
C VAL A 249 -19.08 -21.29 2.90
N LEU A 250 -18.90 -20.06 2.41
CA LEU A 250 -19.38 -18.86 3.12
C LEU A 250 -20.89 -18.71 3.06
N PHE A 251 -21.55 -19.19 2.00
CA PHE A 251 -22.99 -19.08 1.83
C PHE A 251 -23.84 -19.76 2.93
N PRO A 252 -23.63 -21.05 3.29
CA PRO A 252 -24.40 -21.69 4.36
C PRO A 252 -24.09 -21.09 5.74
N ILE A 253 -22.83 -20.68 5.99
CA ILE A 253 -22.46 -19.95 7.22
C ILE A 253 -23.25 -18.65 7.31
N ALA A 254 -23.43 -17.95 6.19
CA ALA A 254 -24.21 -16.73 6.14
C ALA A 254 -25.67 -16.95 6.50
N ILE A 255 -26.29 -17.99 5.96
CA ILE A 255 -27.68 -18.34 6.28
C ILE A 255 -27.82 -18.62 7.79
N ILE A 256 -26.93 -19.42 8.36
CA ILE A 256 -26.96 -19.76 9.80
C ILE A 256 -26.86 -18.51 10.67
N LEU A 257 -25.90 -17.62 10.37
CA LEU A 257 -25.70 -16.39 11.15
C LEU A 257 -26.87 -15.42 11.00
N LEU A 258 -27.50 -15.36 9.82
CA LEU A 258 -28.73 -14.60 9.61
C LEU A 258 -29.89 -15.14 10.46
N THR A 259 -30.07 -16.46 10.50
CA THR A 259 -31.11 -17.11 11.32
C THR A 259 -30.89 -16.84 12.81
N ILE A 260 -29.65 -17.03 13.30
CA ILE A 260 -29.29 -16.78 14.69
C ILE A 260 -29.48 -15.30 15.05
N GLY A 261 -28.96 -14.39 14.22
CA GLY A 261 -29.06 -12.94 14.47
C GLY A 261 -30.51 -12.45 14.51
N LYS A 262 -31.35 -12.92 13.58
CA LYS A 262 -32.77 -12.57 13.55
C LYS A 262 -33.52 -13.07 14.79
N ASN A 263 -33.22 -14.30 15.25
CA ASN A 263 -33.82 -14.86 16.46
C ASN A 263 -33.39 -14.12 17.72
N LEU A 264 -32.12 -13.74 17.84
CA LEU A 264 -31.60 -12.92 18.93
C LEU A 264 -32.28 -11.55 18.98
N VAL A 265 -32.37 -10.87 17.85
CA VAL A 265 -33.01 -9.54 17.76
C VAL A 265 -34.48 -9.61 18.18
N ARG A 266 -35.22 -10.63 17.72
CA ARG A 266 -36.61 -10.86 18.15
C ARG A 266 -36.74 -11.16 19.64
N PHE A 267 -35.82 -11.93 20.21
CA PHE A 267 -35.80 -12.24 21.63
C PHE A 267 -35.58 -10.99 22.51
N PHE A 268 -34.83 -9.99 22.02
CA PHE A 268 -34.58 -8.76 22.75
C PHE A 268 -35.62 -7.65 22.52
N LEU A 269 -36.41 -7.73 21.44
CA LEU A 269 -37.40 -6.70 21.04
C LEU A 269 -38.86 -7.13 21.22
N GLY A 270 -39.12 -8.41 21.50
CA GLY A 270 -40.44 -8.94 21.86
C GLY A 270 -40.56 -9.18 23.35
#